data_AF-A0A540M5V3-F1
#
_entry.id   AF-A0A540M5V3-F1
#
_cell.length_a   1.000
_cell.length_b   1.000
_cell.length_c   1.000
_cell.angle_alpha   90.00
_cell.angle_beta   90.00
_cell.angle_gamma   90.00
#
_symmetry.space_group_name_H-M   'P 1'
#
loop_
_entity.id
_entity.type
_entity.pdbx_description
1 polymer ?
#
loop_
_entity_poly.entity_id
_entity_poly.type
_entity_poly.pdbx_seq_one_letter_code
_entity_poly.pdbx_strand_id
1 'polypeptide(L)'
;MLFKSKIKWVALFVLILSFASLLRHISIARFSTVDLVQYSALTAFHNDFDSISGRQSNGFIYAKIFGGFGKIRSTICDLVTISRLLNATLVIPDIQESTRSKGISSRFKSFTYLYDEVHFIASLKNDIVIVKSLPDNLKAARKRNEFPSFRPKNSASPNFYIKEVLPKLKKTKVIGLIIADGGCLRSILPPNMAEFQRLRCRVAFHALQFRPEIQMLGHKMVERLRAWGQPFLAYHPGLVRETLAYHGCAELFQDVHTELIQYRRKQMIKKSIVHEELSIDSHLRRENGSCPLMPEEVGILLRSMGFSPKTIIYLAGSETFGGQRVLVPLRAMFPNLVDRTSLCSNKELADILGHETPLPQNPFHPPPAKSEEQLKEEWKKAGPRPRPLPPPPGRPIYQHEKEGWYGWITETDIEPDLSALDLRMQAHRLIWDALDYIVSVEADIFFPGFNNDGSGWPDFSSLVMGHRLKVVAQLFNMTRDNVYHPKHNWTLSVQEHLKKSLSEEGLIRQSVVSKPALFISHPLPECSCRMSSADAPVHVKGNDGRTVYGGEEECPKWMKHGQEVPLDSAGEEGKVEDIELSEYGSTLDEQPESNDSDRTNATLYSDQDDEEMDPND
;
A
#
# COMPACT_ATOMS: atom_id res chain seq x y z
N MET A 1 28.63 -30.38 -64.75
CA MET A 1 28.12 -30.20 -63.37
C MET A 1 28.33 -28.78 -62.81
N LEU A 2 28.19 -27.74 -63.64
CA LEU A 2 28.42 -26.34 -63.26
C LEU A 2 27.27 -25.68 -62.45
N PHE A 3 26.12 -26.34 -62.33
CA PHE A 3 24.94 -25.81 -61.62
C PHE A 3 24.99 -25.99 -60.09
N LYS A 4 25.69 -27.01 -59.57
CA LYS A 4 25.81 -27.24 -58.10
C LYS A 4 26.72 -26.23 -57.38
N SER A 5 27.59 -25.54 -58.11
CA SER A 5 28.50 -24.53 -57.54
C SER A 5 27.77 -23.20 -57.27
N LYS A 6 26.88 -22.77 -58.17
CA LYS A 6 26.15 -21.49 -58.02
C LYS A 6 25.19 -21.49 -56.83
N ILE A 7 24.51 -22.60 -56.54
CA ILE A 7 23.60 -22.71 -55.40
C ILE A 7 24.33 -22.59 -54.04
N LYS A 8 25.56 -23.11 -53.94
CA LYS A 8 26.37 -22.95 -52.73
C LYS A 8 26.77 -21.50 -52.48
N TRP A 9 27.07 -20.76 -53.54
CA TRP A 9 27.38 -19.32 -53.45
C TRP A 9 26.16 -18.48 -53.08
N VAL A 10 24.97 -18.83 -53.58
CA VAL A 10 23.72 -18.17 -53.18
C VAL A 10 23.40 -18.45 -51.71
N ALA A 11 23.53 -19.69 -51.25
CA ALA A 11 23.31 -20.05 -49.85
C ALA A 11 24.30 -19.35 -48.90
N LEU A 12 25.58 -19.26 -49.30
CA LEU A 12 26.60 -18.54 -48.54
C LEU A 12 26.28 -17.03 -48.47
N PHE A 13 25.83 -16.44 -49.58
CA PHE A 13 25.46 -15.04 -49.64
C PHE A 13 24.24 -14.71 -48.75
N VAL A 14 23.23 -15.58 -48.73
CA VAL A 14 22.05 -15.45 -47.85
C VAL A 14 22.45 -15.57 -46.37
N LEU A 15 23.36 -16.49 -46.02
CA LEU A 15 23.89 -16.62 -44.66
C LEU A 15 24.66 -15.37 -44.22
N ILE A 16 25.48 -14.79 -45.10
CA ILE A 16 26.22 -13.56 -44.82
C ILE A 16 25.26 -12.38 -44.62
N LEU A 17 24.22 -12.25 -45.45
CA LEU A 17 23.20 -11.21 -45.29
C LEU A 17 22.40 -11.37 -44.00
N SER A 18 22.06 -12.60 -43.62
CA SER A 18 21.37 -12.89 -42.35
C SER A 18 22.25 -12.53 -41.15
N PHE A 19 23.54 -12.89 -41.19
CA PHE A 19 24.49 -12.54 -40.12
C PHE A 19 24.76 -11.04 -40.02
N ALA A 20 24.85 -10.34 -41.17
CA ALA A 20 24.98 -8.88 -41.21
C ALA A 20 23.72 -8.18 -40.66
N SER A 21 22.52 -8.70 -40.95
CA SER A 21 21.27 -8.22 -40.38
C SER A 21 21.23 -8.42 -38.86
N LEU A 22 21.66 -9.60 -38.38
CA LEU A 22 21.75 -9.90 -36.96
C LEU A 22 22.75 -8.99 -36.23
N LEU A 23 23.91 -8.73 -36.83
CA LEU A 23 24.90 -7.77 -36.31
C LEU A 23 24.35 -6.35 -36.29
N ARG A 24 23.56 -5.95 -37.30
CA ARG A 24 22.91 -4.64 -37.32
C ARG A 24 21.84 -4.52 -36.23
N HIS A 25 21.05 -5.56 -36.00
CA HIS A 25 20.08 -5.62 -34.90
C HIS A 25 20.76 -5.66 -33.52
N ILE A 26 21.86 -6.38 -33.36
CA ILE A 26 22.66 -6.38 -32.12
C ILE A 26 23.32 -5.01 -31.90
N SER A 27 23.77 -4.34 -32.95
CA SER A 27 24.35 -3.00 -32.85
C SER A 27 23.29 -1.95 -32.55
N ILE A 28 22.08 -2.06 -33.12
CA ILE A 28 20.93 -1.19 -32.78
C ILE A 28 20.43 -1.47 -31.36
N ALA A 29 20.45 -2.73 -30.89
CA ALA A 29 20.10 -3.10 -29.53
C ALA A 29 21.16 -2.65 -28.50
N ARG A 30 22.46 -2.66 -28.86
CA ARG A 30 23.54 -2.07 -28.04
C ARG A 30 23.53 -0.54 -28.04
N PHE A 31 22.93 0.10 -29.04
CA PHE A 31 22.68 1.55 -29.07
C PHE A 31 21.23 1.89 -28.71
N SER A 32 20.53 0.99 -28.02
CA SER A 32 19.23 1.32 -27.46
C SER A 32 19.38 2.48 -26.47
N THR A 33 18.44 3.41 -26.60
CA THR A 33 18.20 4.69 -25.92
C THR A 33 18.62 4.84 -24.45
N VAL A 34 18.90 3.76 -23.74
CA VAL A 34 19.29 3.75 -22.32
C VAL A 34 20.69 4.34 -22.11
N ASP A 35 21.70 3.98 -22.92
CA ASP A 35 23.08 4.44 -22.71
C ASP A 35 23.30 5.90 -23.17
N LEU A 36 22.56 6.35 -24.20
CA LEU A 36 22.64 7.72 -24.72
C LEU A 36 21.90 8.73 -23.82
N VAL A 37 20.79 8.30 -23.20
CA VAL A 37 20.14 9.06 -22.12
C VAL A 37 21.05 9.14 -20.88
N GLN A 38 21.77 8.08 -20.56
CA GLN A 38 22.67 8.06 -19.41
C GLN A 38 23.91 8.94 -19.59
N TYR A 39 24.48 8.99 -20.81
CA TYR A 39 25.62 9.87 -21.13
C TYR A 39 25.24 11.34 -21.23
N SER A 40 24.11 11.66 -21.88
CA SER A 40 23.60 13.04 -21.95
C SER A 40 23.18 13.57 -20.57
N ALA A 41 22.59 12.72 -19.72
CA ALA A 41 22.32 13.03 -18.33
C ALA A 41 23.60 13.29 -17.54
N LEU A 42 24.64 12.45 -17.68
CA LEU A 42 25.95 12.65 -17.02
C LEU A 42 26.62 13.99 -17.38
N THR A 43 26.55 14.41 -18.65
CA THR A 43 27.09 15.72 -19.07
C THR A 43 26.22 16.90 -18.62
N ALA A 44 24.91 16.73 -18.47
CA ALA A 44 24.03 17.72 -17.85
C ALA A 44 24.26 17.83 -16.33
N PHE A 45 24.66 16.74 -15.67
CA PHE A 45 24.93 16.70 -14.22
C PHE A 45 26.22 17.43 -13.81
N HIS A 46 27.26 17.47 -14.65
CA HIS A 46 28.47 18.21 -14.32
C HIS A 46 28.26 19.74 -14.37
N ASN A 47 27.39 20.21 -15.27
CA ASN A 47 27.03 21.62 -15.40
C ASN A 47 26.03 22.10 -14.32
N ASP A 48 25.30 21.19 -13.65
CA ASP A 48 24.35 21.58 -12.59
C ASP A 48 25.04 21.79 -11.22
N PHE A 49 26.25 21.25 -11.00
CA PHE A 49 26.98 21.49 -9.75
C PHE A 49 27.50 22.93 -9.64
N ASP A 50 27.87 23.55 -10.76
CA ASP A 50 28.32 24.95 -10.82
C ASP A 50 27.14 25.94 -10.88
N SER A 51 25.96 25.52 -11.37
CA SER A 51 24.75 26.37 -11.39
C SER A 51 24.04 26.48 -10.02
N ILE A 52 24.22 25.49 -9.13
CA ILE A 52 23.64 25.44 -7.78
C ILE A 52 24.40 26.35 -6.78
N SER A 53 25.56 26.89 -7.16
CA SER A 53 26.38 27.77 -6.31
C SER A 53 25.75 29.14 -5.99
N GLY A 54 24.54 29.44 -6.49
CA GLY A 54 23.81 30.70 -6.24
C GLY A 54 22.87 30.71 -5.03
N ARG A 55 22.53 29.56 -4.41
CA ARG A 55 21.70 29.51 -3.18
C ARG A 55 22.52 29.02 -2.00
N GLN A 56 22.85 29.92 -1.08
CA GLN A 56 23.61 29.58 0.13
C GLN A 56 22.79 28.66 1.05
N SER A 57 23.13 27.37 1.08
CA SER A 57 22.52 26.35 1.95
C SER A 57 23.18 26.34 3.33
N ASN A 58 22.39 26.10 4.39
CA ASN A 58 22.91 26.00 5.76
C ASN A 58 23.73 24.72 6.01
N GLY A 59 23.58 23.69 5.18
CA GLY A 59 24.28 22.41 5.28
C GLY A 59 23.46 21.25 4.71
N PHE A 60 23.90 20.01 4.97
CA PHE A 60 23.26 18.78 4.53
C PHE A 60 22.51 18.08 5.67
N ILE A 61 21.31 17.59 5.37
CA ILE A 61 20.55 16.71 6.25
C ILE A 61 20.53 15.33 5.60
N TYR A 62 21.05 14.31 6.29
CA TYR A 62 20.81 12.92 5.92
C TYR A 62 19.86 12.28 6.92
N ALA A 63 18.98 11.40 6.44
CA ALA A 63 17.97 10.76 7.28
C ALA A 63 18.03 9.24 7.17
N LYS A 64 17.86 8.55 8.30
CA LYS A 64 17.53 7.12 8.38
C LYS A 64 16.09 7.00 8.83
N ILE A 65 15.26 6.35 8.01
CA ILE A 65 13.83 6.20 8.25
C ILE A 65 13.50 4.73 8.44
N PHE A 66 12.74 4.43 9.49
CA PHE A 66 12.23 3.11 9.80
C PHE A 66 10.70 3.15 9.87
N GLY A 67 10.08 1.99 9.72
CA GLY A 67 8.65 1.77 9.81
C GLY A 67 8.05 1.18 8.53
N GLY A 68 6.77 0.86 8.60
CA GLY A 68 6.03 0.37 7.43
C GLY A 68 5.79 1.48 6.39
N PHE A 69 5.16 1.08 5.29
CA PHE A 69 4.86 1.92 4.13
C PHE A 69 4.31 3.31 4.50
N GLY A 70 3.31 3.39 5.39
CA GLY A 70 2.69 4.66 5.72
C GLY A 70 3.56 5.61 6.55
N LYS A 71 4.38 5.04 7.45
CA LYS A 71 5.35 5.80 8.26
C LYS A 71 6.48 6.35 7.39
N ILE A 72 6.98 5.56 6.43
CA ILE A 72 8.00 6.00 5.47
C ILE A 72 7.48 7.19 4.65
N ARG A 73 6.29 7.05 4.06
CA ARG A 73 5.68 8.08 3.21
C ARG A 73 5.47 9.40 3.94
N SER A 74 4.88 9.38 5.13
CA SER A 74 4.68 10.57 5.97
C SER A 74 6.01 11.20 6.41
N THR A 75 7.00 10.39 6.81
CA THR A 75 8.32 10.89 7.22
C THR A 75 9.05 11.62 6.09
N ILE A 76 9.00 11.12 4.86
CA ILE A 76 9.63 11.78 3.72
C ILE A 76 9.01 13.16 3.48
N CYS A 77 7.68 13.28 3.61
CA CYS A 77 6.99 14.56 3.50
C CYS A 77 7.49 15.56 4.56
N ASP A 78 7.63 15.12 5.81
CA ASP A 78 8.14 15.94 6.90
C ASP A 78 9.60 16.35 6.67
N LEU A 79 10.46 15.44 6.20
CA LEU A 79 11.88 15.69 5.94
C LEU A 79 12.09 16.77 4.87
N VAL A 80 11.31 16.74 3.79
CA VAL A 80 11.35 17.79 2.76
C VAL A 80 10.98 19.14 3.37
N THR A 81 9.91 19.17 4.16
CA THR A 81 9.44 20.38 4.84
C THR A 81 10.43 20.92 5.87
N ILE A 82 11.04 20.06 6.67
CA ILE A 82 12.10 20.42 7.62
C ILE A 82 13.32 20.96 6.87
N SER A 83 13.70 20.34 5.75
CA SER A 83 14.84 20.82 4.94
C SER A 83 14.56 22.20 4.36
N ARG A 84 13.32 22.46 3.91
CA ARG A 84 12.87 23.78 3.48
C ARG A 84 12.92 24.79 4.62
N LEU A 85 12.37 24.43 5.79
CA LEU A 85 12.33 25.28 6.98
C LEU A 85 13.74 25.70 7.43
N LEU A 86 14.70 24.78 7.32
CA LEU A 86 16.08 25.01 7.73
C LEU A 86 16.97 25.56 6.60
N ASN A 87 16.43 25.84 5.41
CA ASN A 87 17.20 26.18 4.21
C ASN A 87 18.42 25.26 4.03
N ALA A 88 18.16 23.95 4.08
CA ALA A 88 19.16 22.89 4.06
C ALA A 88 19.01 22.03 2.80
N THR A 89 20.12 21.43 2.40
CA THR A 89 20.16 20.45 1.32
C THR A 89 19.79 19.07 1.86
N LEU A 90 18.75 18.46 1.30
CA LEU A 90 18.33 17.11 1.69
C LEU A 90 19.15 16.08 0.92
N VAL A 91 19.79 15.15 1.63
CA VAL A 91 20.33 13.93 1.04
C VAL A 91 19.19 12.92 0.94
N ILE A 92 19.08 12.21 -0.19
CA ILE A 92 18.06 11.16 -0.38
C ILE A 92 17.94 10.28 0.88
N PRO A 93 16.75 10.18 1.50
CA PRO A 93 16.55 9.45 2.74
C PRO A 93 16.87 7.96 2.59
N ASP A 94 17.41 7.38 3.67
CA ASP A 94 17.79 5.97 3.74
C ASP A 94 16.68 5.16 4.44
N ILE A 95 15.80 4.52 3.64
CA ILE A 95 14.81 3.52 4.07
C ILE A 95 15.53 2.31 4.64
N GLN A 96 15.36 2.07 5.93
CA GLN A 96 16.13 1.06 6.65
C GLN A 96 15.58 -0.35 6.43
N GLU A 97 14.29 -0.50 6.15
CA GLU A 97 13.64 -1.77 5.84
C GLU A 97 14.29 -2.44 4.61
N SER A 98 14.65 -1.67 3.59
CA SER A 98 15.41 -2.17 2.44
C SER A 98 16.92 -2.25 2.73
N THR A 99 17.52 -1.23 3.36
CA THR A 99 18.98 -1.20 3.60
C THR A 99 19.48 -2.27 4.59
N ARG A 100 18.69 -2.63 5.60
CA ARG A 100 19.04 -3.68 6.58
C ARG A 100 18.80 -5.09 6.04
N SER A 101 18.03 -5.20 4.96
CA SER A 101 17.67 -6.46 4.36
C SER A 101 18.85 -7.14 3.70
N LYS A 102 18.91 -8.48 3.78
CA LYS A 102 19.97 -9.28 3.16
C LYS A 102 19.45 -9.97 1.90
N GLY A 103 20.18 -9.76 0.82
CA GLY A 103 20.01 -10.42 -0.48
C GLY A 103 18.71 -10.09 -1.23
N ILE A 104 18.05 -8.99 -0.86
CA ILE A 104 17.26 -8.25 -1.86
C ILE A 104 18.17 -7.81 -3.01
N SER A 105 17.56 -7.51 -4.16
CA SER A 105 18.29 -7.11 -5.36
C SER A 105 19.23 -5.93 -5.14
N SER A 106 20.50 -6.10 -5.54
CA SER A 106 21.52 -5.05 -5.52
C SER A 106 21.30 -3.97 -6.57
N ARG A 107 20.37 -4.18 -7.52
CA ARG A 107 19.96 -3.20 -8.53
C ARG A 107 19.37 -1.95 -7.88
N PHE A 108 18.71 -2.11 -6.74
CA PHE A 108 18.00 -1.04 -6.07
C PHE A 108 18.71 -0.66 -4.78
N LYS A 109 18.79 0.65 -4.51
CA LYS A 109 19.34 1.20 -3.27
C LYS A 109 18.21 1.82 -2.47
N SER A 110 18.10 1.46 -1.19
CA SER A 110 17.31 2.16 -0.17
C SER A 110 16.02 2.85 -0.68
N PHE A 111 16.08 4.13 -1.08
CA PHE A 111 14.98 4.92 -1.66
C PHE A 111 14.45 4.41 -3.01
N THR A 112 15.36 4.10 -3.95
CA THR A 112 15.04 3.56 -5.30
C THR A 112 14.46 2.15 -5.27
N TYR A 113 14.50 1.49 -4.11
CA TYR A 113 13.76 0.26 -3.90
C TYR A 113 12.25 0.51 -3.97
N LEU A 114 11.75 1.70 -3.63
CA LEU A 114 10.30 1.97 -3.63
C LEU A 114 9.90 3.09 -4.57
N TYR A 115 10.67 4.18 -4.61
CA TYR A 115 10.29 5.43 -5.26
C TYR A 115 11.17 5.79 -6.45
N ASP A 116 10.61 6.56 -7.37
CA ASP A 116 11.36 7.17 -8.47
C ASP A 116 12.21 8.34 -7.94
N GLU A 117 13.52 8.09 -7.75
CA GLU A 117 14.49 9.08 -7.29
C GLU A 117 14.59 10.28 -8.26
N VAL A 118 14.52 10.04 -9.56
CA VAL A 118 14.71 11.09 -10.58
C VAL A 118 13.50 12.02 -10.57
N HIS A 119 12.29 11.45 -10.61
CA HIS A 119 11.06 12.22 -10.51
C HIS A 119 10.96 13.00 -9.20
N PHE A 120 11.36 12.39 -8.08
CA PHE A 120 11.36 13.03 -6.76
C PHE A 120 12.24 14.27 -6.71
N ILE A 121 13.48 14.18 -7.23
CA ILE A 121 14.41 15.32 -7.28
C ILE A 121 13.89 16.40 -8.24
N ALA A 122 13.43 16.00 -9.44
CA ALA A 122 12.94 16.94 -10.45
C ALA A 122 11.70 17.72 -9.97
N SER A 123 10.74 17.03 -9.35
CA SER A 123 9.49 17.60 -8.84
C SER A 123 9.67 18.63 -7.74
N LEU A 124 10.79 18.58 -7.01
CA LEU A 124 11.08 19.44 -5.86
C LEU A 124 12.22 20.44 -6.11
N LYS A 125 12.76 20.51 -7.34
CA LYS A 125 13.90 21.37 -7.72
C LYS A 125 13.70 22.84 -7.31
N ASN A 126 12.48 23.35 -7.40
CA ASN A 126 12.16 24.74 -7.07
C ASN A 126 11.97 24.98 -5.56
N ASP A 127 11.74 23.91 -4.79
CA ASP A 127 11.44 23.98 -3.36
C ASP A 127 12.68 23.84 -2.50
N ILE A 128 13.43 22.76 -2.69
CA ILE A 128 14.62 22.43 -1.93
C ILE A 128 15.68 21.82 -2.83
N VAL A 129 16.94 21.93 -2.43
CA VAL A 129 18.03 21.22 -3.10
C VAL A 129 18.08 19.80 -2.54
N ILE A 130 17.97 18.81 -3.42
CA ILE A 130 18.06 17.39 -3.07
C ILE A 130 19.26 16.77 -3.78
N VAL A 131 20.10 16.05 -3.05
CA VAL A 131 21.28 15.37 -3.59
C VAL A 131 21.21 13.86 -3.32
N LYS A 132 21.68 13.06 -4.28
CA LYS A 132 21.69 11.59 -4.17
C LYS A 132 22.57 11.08 -3.04
N SER A 133 23.68 11.77 -2.79
CA SER A 133 24.64 11.38 -1.75
C SER A 133 25.42 12.58 -1.25
N LEU A 134 26.00 12.46 -0.06
CA LEU A 134 26.95 13.45 0.46
C LEU A 134 28.19 13.53 -0.45
N PRO A 135 28.86 14.70 -0.52
CA PRO A 135 30.21 14.81 -1.07
C PRO A 135 31.19 13.79 -0.44
N ASP A 136 32.17 13.31 -1.20
CA ASP A 136 32.98 12.15 -0.79
C ASP A 136 33.81 12.38 0.49
N ASN A 137 34.32 13.60 0.68
CA ASN A 137 34.97 14.03 1.92
C ASN A 137 34.03 13.90 3.14
N LEU A 138 32.75 14.27 2.97
CA LEU A 138 31.73 14.17 4.01
C LEU A 138 31.21 12.73 4.18
N LYS A 139 31.19 11.91 3.13
CA LYS A 139 30.82 10.48 3.25
C LYS A 139 31.76 9.73 4.19
N ALA A 140 33.07 9.96 4.08
CA ALA A 140 34.06 9.31 4.93
C ALA A 140 33.87 9.68 6.41
N ALA A 141 33.64 10.97 6.68
CA ALA A 141 33.33 11.49 8.02
C ALA A 141 32.03 10.91 8.59
N ARG A 142 30.98 10.78 7.77
CA ARG A 142 29.72 10.11 8.16
C ARG A 142 29.97 8.66 8.57
N LYS A 143 30.78 7.90 7.82
CA LYS A 143 31.10 6.50 8.13
C LYS A 143 31.83 6.35 9.47
N ARG A 144 32.60 7.37 9.88
CA ARG A 144 33.27 7.45 11.18
C ARG A 144 32.40 8.02 12.30
N ASN A 145 31.11 8.27 12.03
CA ASN A 145 30.14 8.87 12.96
C ASN A 145 30.55 10.25 13.51
N GLU A 146 31.25 11.06 12.71
CA GLU A 146 31.76 12.37 13.13
C GLU A 146 30.68 13.47 13.16
N PHE A 147 29.48 13.19 12.62
CA PHE A 147 28.40 14.17 12.56
C PHE A 147 27.33 13.93 13.64
N PRO A 148 26.80 15.01 14.24
CA PRO A 148 25.74 14.89 15.23
C PRO A 148 24.49 14.28 14.59
N SER A 149 23.85 13.37 15.33
CA SER A 149 22.58 12.75 14.95
C SER A 149 21.50 13.10 15.97
N PHE A 150 20.31 13.43 15.49
CA PHE A 150 19.15 13.70 16.32
C PHE A 150 18.11 12.59 16.14
N ARG A 151 17.37 12.32 17.21
CA ARG A 151 16.18 11.47 17.21
C ARG A 151 15.00 12.36 17.58
N PRO A 152 14.38 13.06 16.61
CA PRO A 152 13.22 13.89 16.89
C PRO A 152 12.13 13.07 17.57
N LYS A 153 11.45 13.67 18.56
CA LYS A 153 10.24 13.08 19.12
C LYS A 153 9.13 13.10 18.07
N ASN A 154 8.17 12.20 18.21
CA ASN A 154 6.96 12.20 17.41
C ASN A 154 6.27 13.57 17.52
N SER A 155 5.82 14.11 16.39
CA SER A 155 5.15 15.43 16.33
C SER A 155 6.02 16.59 16.85
N ALA A 156 7.34 16.53 16.63
CA ALA A 156 8.23 17.62 17.02
C ALA A 156 7.79 18.97 16.43
N SER A 157 7.88 20.02 17.25
CA SER A 157 7.50 21.37 16.83
C SER A 157 8.51 21.97 15.85
N PRO A 158 8.10 22.91 14.98
CA PRO A 158 9.05 23.67 14.17
C PRO A 158 10.16 24.35 15.00
N ASN A 159 9.84 24.76 16.22
CA ASN A 159 10.79 25.40 17.14
C ASN A 159 11.93 24.47 17.56
N PHE A 160 11.69 23.16 17.71
CA PHE A 160 12.75 22.18 17.98
C PHE A 160 13.80 22.23 16.86
N TYR A 161 13.37 22.22 15.60
CA TYR A 161 14.27 22.30 14.46
C TYR A 161 15.01 23.63 14.39
N ILE A 162 14.32 24.75 14.57
CA ILE A 162 14.92 26.08 14.48
C ILE A 162 15.90 26.35 15.63
N LYS A 163 15.57 25.95 16.87
CA LYS A 163 16.35 26.29 18.06
C LYS A 163 17.44 25.26 18.38
N GLU A 164 17.24 23.99 18.05
CA GLU A 164 18.17 22.93 18.44
C GLU A 164 18.95 22.33 17.27
N VAL A 165 18.28 22.13 16.12
CA VAL A 165 18.91 21.47 14.96
C VAL A 165 19.67 22.47 14.11
N LEU A 166 19.06 23.62 13.78
CA LEU A 166 19.66 24.64 12.90
C LEU A 166 21.02 25.17 13.39
N PRO A 167 21.24 25.48 14.68
CA PRO A 167 22.54 25.97 15.13
C PRO A 167 23.65 24.93 14.95
N LYS A 168 23.34 23.65 15.22
CA LYS A 168 24.30 22.55 15.02
C LYS A 168 24.55 22.29 13.54
N LEU A 169 23.52 22.40 12.70
CA LEU A 169 23.64 22.31 11.24
C LEU A 169 24.57 23.39 10.70
N LYS A 170 24.39 24.65 11.09
CA LYS A 170 25.26 25.75 10.67
C LYS A 170 26.72 25.54 11.07
N LYS A 171 26.95 25.00 12.28
CA LYS A 171 28.29 24.73 12.83
C LYS A 171 28.99 23.55 12.14
N THR A 172 28.31 22.43 12.00
CA THR A 172 28.91 21.15 11.54
C THR A 172 28.71 20.88 10.05
N LYS A 173 27.87 21.66 9.38
CA LYS A 173 27.46 21.54 7.97
C LYS A 173 26.76 20.25 7.59
N VAL A 174 26.76 19.22 8.44
CA VAL A 174 26.07 17.95 8.21
C VAL A 174 25.44 17.47 9.51
N ILE A 175 24.16 17.12 9.46
CA ILE A 175 23.45 16.49 10.59
C ILE A 175 22.69 15.26 10.13
N GLY A 176 22.59 14.27 11.02
CA GLY A 176 21.78 13.08 10.84
C GLY A 176 20.43 13.19 11.55
N LEU A 177 19.36 12.74 10.91
CA LEU A 177 18.08 12.47 11.56
C LEU A 177 17.79 10.98 11.55
N ILE A 178 17.39 10.42 12.69
CA ILE A 178 17.01 9.02 12.84
C ILE A 178 15.55 8.98 13.29
N ILE A 179 14.65 8.48 12.44
CA ILE A 179 13.20 8.50 12.65
C ILE A 179 12.69 7.06 12.66
N ALA A 180 12.24 6.57 13.83
CA ALA A 180 11.86 5.18 14.02
C ALA A 180 10.35 4.90 13.88
N ASP A 181 9.49 5.89 14.11
CA ASP A 181 8.06 5.69 14.34
C ASP A 181 7.14 6.58 13.48
N GLY A 182 7.65 7.09 12.36
CA GLY A 182 6.90 8.04 11.52
C GLY A 182 6.85 9.45 12.11
N GLY A 183 6.41 10.40 11.27
CA GLY A 183 5.98 11.74 11.68
C GLY A 183 6.91 12.51 12.62
N CYS A 184 7.97 13.06 12.02
CA CYS A 184 8.95 13.87 12.74
C CYS A 184 8.56 15.37 12.79
N LEU A 185 7.43 15.78 12.22
CA LEU A 185 6.92 17.14 12.32
C LEU A 185 5.45 17.13 12.75
N ARG A 186 5.07 18.04 13.65
CA ARG A 186 3.67 18.17 14.10
C ARG A 186 2.69 18.26 12.91
N SER A 187 1.60 17.49 12.98
CA SER A 187 0.61 17.34 11.91
C SER A 187 0.00 18.66 11.44
N ILE A 188 -0.44 19.53 12.35
CA ILE A 188 -0.92 20.87 12.02
C ILE A 188 0.16 21.92 12.31
N LEU A 189 0.60 22.60 11.26
CA LEU A 189 1.49 23.75 11.37
C LEU A 189 0.70 25.04 11.63
N PRO A 190 1.32 26.06 12.25
CA PRO A 190 0.66 27.34 12.49
C PRO A 190 0.20 28.00 11.17
N PRO A 191 -0.83 28.86 11.18
CA PRO A 191 -1.38 29.46 9.95
C PRO A 191 -0.37 30.20 9.06
N ASN A 192 0.63 30.85 9.68
CA ASN A 192 1.72 31.51 8.94
C ASN A 192 2.71 30.55 8.26
N MET A 193 2.51 29.24 8.41
CA MET A 193 3.28 28.16 7.78
C MET A 193 2.43 27.33 6.82
N ALA A 194 1.32 27.87 6.30
CA ALA A 194 0.44 27.18 5.34
C ALA A 194 1.19 26.64 4.11
N GLU A 195 2.17 27.38 3.58
CA GLU A 195 3.04 26.94 2.48
C GLU A 195 3.78 25.64 2.78
N PHE A 196 4.18 25.40 4.04
CA PHE A 196 4.85 24.17 4.44
C PHE A 196 3.88 22.98 4.46
N GLN A 197 2.59 23.21 4.76
CA GLN A 197 1.55 22.19 4.64
C GLN A 197 1.28 21.85 3.18
N ARG A 198 1.17 22.87 2.31
CA ARG A 198 1.04 22.69 0.86
C ARG A 198 2.24 21.94 0.26
N LEU A 199 3.45 22.22 0.74
CA LEU A 199 4.65 21.47 0.36
C LEU A 199 4.53 19.99 0.76
N ARG A 200 4.06 19.67 1.98
CA ARG A 200 3.82 18.27 2.39
C ARG A 200 2.81 17.59 1.46
N CYS A 201 1.75 18.28 1.07
CA CYS A 201 0.78 17.78 0.09
C CYS A 201 1.42 17.46 -1.26
N ARG A 202 2.20 18.40 -1.82
CA ARG A 202 2.87 18.20 -3.10
C ARG A 202 3.88 17.06 -3.03
N VAL A 203 4.60 16.93 -1.91
CA VAL A 203 5.51 15.80 -1.71
C VAL A 203 4.73 14.49 -1.69
N ALA A 204 3.70 14.39 -0.84
CA ALA A 204 2.91 13.19 -0.69
C ALA A 204 2.27 12.76 -2.02
N PHE A 205 1.48 13.62 -2.64
CA PHE A 205 0.59 13.23 -3.74
C PHE A 205 1.16 13.44 -5.13
N HIS A 206 2.32 14.10 -5.29
CA HIS A 206 2.90 14.38 -6.60
C HIS A 206 4.37 13.99 -6.73
N ALA A 207 5.24 14.45 -5.83
CA ALA A 207 6.68 14.21 -5.96
C ALA A 207 7.08 12.78 -5.60
N LEU A 208 6.38 12.15 -4.65
CA LEU A 208 6.70 10.82 -4.15
C LEU A 208 5.93 9.75 -4.94
N GLN A 209 6.36 9.53 -6.19
CA GLN A 209 5.87 8.48 -7.08
C GLN A 209 6.64 7.18 -6.85
N PHE A 210 5.95 6.05 -6.98
CA PHE A 210 6.61 4.74 -7.01
C PHE A 210 7.47 4.62 -8.25
N ARG A 211 8.43 3.69 -8.22
CA ARG A 211 9.20 3.42 -9.43
C ARG A 211 8.27 2.96 -10.59
N PRO A 212 8.68 3.19 -11.86
CA PRO A 212 7.86 2.85 -13.02
C PRO A 212 7.40 1.39 -13.07
N GLU A 213 8.25 0.42 -12.70
CA GLU A 213 7.89 -0.99 -12.72
C GLU A 213 6.75 -1.34 -11.74
N ILE A 214 6.70 -0.68 -10.57
CA ILE A 214 5.61 -0.86 -9.60
C ILE A 214 4.33 -0.22 -10.13
N GLN A 215 4.41 0.99 -10.68
CA GLN A 215 3.27 1.68 -11.26
C GLN A 215 2.64 0.86 -12.40
N MET A 216 3.47 0.39 -13.33
CA MET A 216 3.03 -0.42 -14.48
C MET A 216 2.31 -1.70 -14.04
N LEU A 217 2.86 -2.46 -13.07
CA LEU A 217 2.15 -3.65 -12.58
C LEU A 217 0.89 -3.29 -11.80
N GLY A 218 0.92 -2.24 -10.97
CA GLY A 218 -0.26 -1.78 -10.23
C GLY A 218 -1.41 -1.40 -11.16
N HIS A 219 -1.13 -0.65 -12.23
CA HIS A 219 -2.14 -0.31 -13.25
C HIS A 219 -2.63 -1.56 -13.99
N LYS A 220 -1.74 -2.50 -14.32
CA LYS A 220 -2.13 -3.78 -14.92
C LYS A 220 -3.03 -4.61 -14.01
N MET A 221 -2.83 -4.58 -12.69
CA MET A 221 -3.73 -5.22 -11.72
C MET A 221 -5.12 -4.58 -11.75
N VAL A 222 -5.18 -3.25 -11.82
CA VAL A 222 -6.45 -2.51 -11.97
C VAL A 222 -7.15 -2.85 -13.29
N GLU A 223 -6.41 -2.91 -14.40
CA GLU A 223 -6.95 -3.32 -15.70
C GLU A 223 -7.54 -4.74 -15.65
N ARG A 224 -6.84 -5.69 -14.99
CA ARG A 224 -7.32 -7.07 -14.80
C ARG A 224 -8.62 -7.12 -13.99
N LEU A 225 -8.72 -6.31 -12.93
CA LEU A 225 -9.94 -6.20 -12.12
C LEU A 225 -11.09 -5.59 -12.92
N ARG A 226 -10.83 -4.51 -13.67
CA ARG A 226 -11.83 -3.83 -14.51
C ARG A 226 -12.25 -4.67 -15.73
N ALA A 227 -11.39 -5.55 -16.22
CA ALA A 227 -11.68 -6.46 -17.34
C ALA A 227 -12.83 -7.44 -17.05
N TRP A 228 -13.22 -7.60 -15.79
CA TRP A 228 -14.39 -8.40 -15.41
C TRP A 228 -15.72 -7.68 -15.71
N GLY A 229 -15.67 -6.43 -16.20
CA GLY A 229 -16.84 -5.69 -16.68
C GLY A 229 -17.74 -5.14 -15.58
N GLN A 230 -17.29 -5.11 -14.33
CA GLN A 230 -18.04 -4.58 -13.19
C GLN A 230 -17.13 -3.80 -12.23
N PRO A 231 -17.68 -2.88 -11.43
CA PRO A 231 -16.94 -2.19 -10.36
C PRO A 231 -16.33 -3.17 -9.36
N PHE A 232 -15.22 -2.79 -8.75
CA PHE A 232 -14.57 -3.56 -7.69
C PHE A 232 -14.37 -2.76 -6.41
N LEU A 233 -14.43 -3.47 -5.29
CA LEU A 233 -14.18 -2.94 -3.96
C LEU A 233 -12.78 -3.36 -3.51
N ALA A 234 -11.98 -2.44 -3.01
CA ALA A 234 -10.75 -2.76 -2.31
C ALA A 234 -10.99 -2.80 -0.79
N TYR A 235 -10.59 -3.88 -0.14
CA TYR A 235 -10.72 -4.09 1.30
C TYR A 235 -9.33 -4.24 1.93
N HIS A 236 -9.01 -3.40 2.90
CA HIS A 236 -7.80 -3.55 3.71
C HIS A 236 -8.19 -3.89 5.16
N PRO A 237 -7.92 -5.10 5.66
CA PRO A 237 -8.41 -5.55 6.97
C PRO A 237 -7.75 -4.82 8.14
N GLY A 238 -6.49 -4.38 7.98
CA GLY A 238 -5.74 -3.73 9.06
C GLY A 238 -5.42 -4.65 10.25
N LEU A 239 -5.53 -5.97 10.05
CA LEU A 239 -5.14 -6.98 11.02
C LEU A 239 -3.62 -7.12 11.04
N VAL A 240 -2.93 -6.17 11.66
CA VAL A 240 -1.47 -6.19 11.85
C VAL A 240 -1.18 -6.48 13.32
N ARG A 241 -0.27 -7.42 13.61
CA ARG A 241 0.05 -7.85 14.98
C ARG A 241 0.38 -6.67 15.90
N GLU A 242 1.16 -5.73 15.39
CA GLU A 242 1.61 -4.55 16.13
C GLU A 242 0.45 -3.65 16.53
N THR A 243 -0.48 -3.44 15.62
CA THR A 243 -1.69 -2.66 15.82
C THR A 243 -2.64 -3.33 16.81
N LEU A 244 -2.86 -4.64 16.66
CA LEU A 244 -3.68 -5.44 17.57
C LEU A 244 -3.10 -5.43 19.00
N ALA A 245 -1.78 -5.54 19.14
CA ALA A 245 -1.08 -5.48 20.41
C ALA A 245 -1.17 -4.10 21.07
N TYR A 246 -1.05 -3.04 20.29
CA TYR A 246 -1.14 -1.66 20.78
C TYR A 246 -2.52 -1.37 21.39
N HIS A 247 -3.60 -1.81 20.74
CA HIS A 247 -4.96 -1.58 21.23
C HIS A 247 -5.48 -2.64 22.20
N GLY A 248 -4.73 -3.74 22.38
CA GLY A 248 -5.09 -4.83 23.29
C GLY A 248 -6.22 -5.71 22.75
N CYS A 249 -6.28 -5.93 21.43
CA CYS A 249 -7.34 -6.66 20.74
C CYS A 249 -7.11 -8.19 20.72
N ALA A 250 -6.56 -8.75 21.79
CA ALA A 250 -6.14 -10.15 21.82
C ALA A 250 -7.32 -11.13 21.75
N GLU A 251 -8.46 -10.77 22.35
CA GLU A 251 -9.64 -11.64 22.46
C GLU A 251 -10.46 -11.70 21.16
N LEU A 252 -10.06 -10.94 20.12
CA LEU A 252 -10.57 -11.15 18.75
C LEU A 252 -10.14 -12.50 18.18
N PHE A 253 -9.08 -13.08 18.75
CA PHE A 253 -8.58 -14.39 18.39
C PHE A 253 -8.85 -15.36 19.54
N GLN A 254 -9.03 -16.63 19.20
CA GLN A 254 -9.31 -17.71 20.16
C GLN A 254 -8.31 -18.87 19.96
N ASP A 255 -7.08 -18.54 19.61
CA ASP A 255 -6.00 -19.48 19.31
C ASP A 255 -4.63 -18.88 19.70
N VAL A 256 -3.55 -19.42 19.15
CA VAL A 256 -2.17 -18.96 19.43
C VAL A 256 -1.95 -17.48 19.13
N HIS A 257 -2.79 -16.85 18.30
CA HIS A 257 -2.70 -15.43 17.99
C HIS A 257 -2.99 -14.53 19.19
N THR A 258 -3.80 -14.98 20.15
CA THR A 258 -4.07 -14.27 21.41
C THR A 258 -2.79 -14.09 22.22
N GLU A 259 -2.03 -15.17 22.41
CA GLU A 259 -0.76 -15.18 23.14
C GLU A 259 0.29 -14.30 22.47
N LEU A 260 0.33 -14.29 21.14
CA LEU A 260 1.21 -13.44 20.35
C LEU A 260 0.93 -11.95 20.53
N ILE A 261 -0.34 -11.57 20.51
CA ILE A 261 -0.75 -10.19 20.73
C ILE A 261 -0.37 -9.75 22.15
N GLN A 262 -0.67 -10.58 23.16
CA GLN A 262 -0.33 -10.28 24.55
C GLN A 262 1.17 -10.20 24.80
N TYR A 263 1.94 -11.15 24.25
CA TYR A 263 3.40 -11.14 24.31
C TYR A 263 3.96 -9.85 23.71
N ARG A 264 3.46 -9.46 22.52
CA ARG A 264 3.92 -8.25 21.86
C ARG A 264 3.55 -6.99 22.63
N ARG A 265 2.35 -6.94 23.20
CA ARG A 265 1.90 -5.85 24.07
C ARG A 265 2.78 -5.73 25.32
N LYS A 266 3.13 -6.85 25.96
CA LYS A 266 4.07 -6.88 27.10
C LYS A 266 5.42 -6.25 26.75
N GLN A 267 5.94 -6.53 25.56
CA GLN A 267 7.16 -5.89 25.08
C GLN A 267 6.98 -4.38 24.85
N MET A 268 5.83 -3.94 24.31
CA MET A 268 5.54 -2.53 24.11
C MET A 268 5.45 -1.75 25.42
N ILE A 269 4.83 -2.34 26.45
CA ILE A 269 4.78 -1.77 27.81
C ILE A 269 6.19 -1.65 28.39
N LYS A 270 7.01 -2.70 28.26
CA LYS A 270 8.41 -2.69 28.71
C LYS A 270 9.24 -1.59 28.01
N LYS A 271 8.91 -1.26 26.76
CA LYS A 271 9.56 -0.20 25.98
C LYS A 271 8.93 1.18 26.19
N SER A 272 7.95 1.30 27.09
CA SER A 272 7.19 2.54 27.33
C SER A 272 6.54 3.10 26.05
N ILE A 273 6.12 2.22 25.14
CA ILE A 273 5.31 2.57 23.96
C ILE A 273 3.84 2.62 24.37
N VAL A 274 3.39 1.61 25.11
CA VAL A 274 2.04 1.50 25.68
C VAL A 274 2.14 1.76 27.18
N HIS A 275 1.26 2.61 27.71
CA HIS A 275 1.27 3.03 29.12
C HIS A 275 0.11 2.42 29.91
N GLU A 276 -0.65 1.53 29.28
CA GLU A 276 -1.85 0.89 29.80
C GLU A 276 -1.55 -0.53 30.30
N GLU A 277 -2.55 -1.17 30.88
CA GLU A 277 -2.45 -2.54 31.41
C GLU A 277 -2.22 -3.58 30.29
N LEU A 278 -1.64 -4.72 30.68
CA LEU A 278 -1.35 -5.83 29.77
C LEU A 278 -2.64 -6.53 29.33
N SER A 279 -3.51 -6.86 30.28
CA SER A 279 -4.82 -7.47 30.01
C SER A 279 -5.85 -6.36 29.91
N ILE A 280 -6.52 -6.26 28.76
CA ILE A 280 -7.59 -5.30 28.52
C ILE A 280 -8.76 -6.06 27.92
N ASP A 281 -9.97 -5.69 28.32
CA ASP A 281 -11.20 -6.14 27.68
C ASP A 281 -11.22 -5.68 26.21
N SER A 282 -10.99 -6.62 25.31
CA SER A 282 -10.94 -6.35 23.87
C SER A 282 -12.33 -6.01 23.33
N HIS A 283 -13.39 -6.54 23.95
CA HIS A 283 -14.76 -6.25 23.55
C HIS A 283 -15.10 -4.78 23.82
N LEU A 284 -14.74 -4.24 24.99
CA LEU A 284 -14.93 -2.82 25.28
C LEU A 284 -14.10 -1.92 24.34
N ARG A 285 -12.86 -2.33 24.01
CA ARG A 285 -12.03 -1.61 23.03
C ARG A 285 -12.67 -1.58 21.65
N ARG A 286 -13.26 -2.71 21.25
CA ARG A 286 -13.97 -2.87 19.97
C ARG A 286 -15.23 -2.02 19.91
N GLU A 287 -16.04 -2.00 20.98
CA GLU A 287 -17.22 -1.12 21.07
C GLU A 287 -16.85 0.36 20.94
N ASN A 288 -15.68 0.74 21.46
CA ASN A 288 -15.12 2.08 21.31
C ASN A 288 -14.38 2.32 19.98
N GLY A 289 -14.42 1.37 19.03
CA GLY A 289 -13.78 1.48 17.71
C GLY A 289 -12.26 1.45 17.72
N SER A 290 -11.64 0.99 18.81
CA SER A 290 -10.17 0.86 18.93
C SER A 290 -9.63 -0.46 18.39
N CYS A 291 -10.51 -1.42 18.08
CA CYS A 291 -10.15 -2.69 17.47
C CYS A 291 -10.73 -2.83 16.05
N PRO A 292 -10.02 -3.52 15.14
CA PRO A 292 -10.49 -3.76 13.78
C PRO A 292 -11.76 -4.63 13.76
N LEU A 293 -12.59 -4.42 12.74
CA LEU A 293 -13.65 -5.37 12.40
C LEU A 293 -13.03 -6.64 11.81
N MET A 294 -13.51 -7.80 12.23
CA MET A 294 -13.07 -9.07 11.66
C MET A 294 -13.63 -9.22 10.23
N PRO A 295 -12.94 -9.94 9.32
CA PRO A 295 -13.39 -10.09 7.93
C PRO A 295 -14.81 -10.65 7.79
N GLU A 296 -15.25 -11.49 8.72
CA GLU A 296 -16.64 -11.97 8.82
C GLU A 296 -17.63 -10.82 9.01
N GLU A 297 -17.36 -9.91 9.93
CA GLU A 297 -18.22 -8.77 10.24
C GLU A 297 -18.27 -7.78 9.10
N VAL A 298 -17.11 -7.55 8.46
CA VAL A 298 -17.04 -6.76 7.24
C VAL A 298 -17.89 -7.40 6.14
N GLY A 299 -17.82 -8.72 5.98
CA GLY A 299 -18.66 -9.43 5.01
C GLY A 299 -20.15 -9.22 5.27
N ILE A 300 -20.61 -9.39 6.52
CA ILE A 300 -22.01 -9.15 6.92
C ILE A 300 -22.40 -7.69 6.64
N LEU A 301 -21.52 -6.74 6.96
CA LEU A 301 -21.74 -5.32 6.73
C LEU A 301 -21.88 -5.00 5.23
N LEU A 302 -20.98 -5.52 4.39
CA LEU A 302 -21.06 -5.36 2.93
C LEU A 302 -22.38 -5.94 2.40
N ARG A 303 -22.78 -7.13 2.84
CA ARG A 303 -24.07 -7.74 2.45
C ARG A 303 -25.25 -6.86 2.87
N SER A 304 -25.20 -6.30 4.09
CA SER A 304 -26.22 -5.38 4.62
C SER A 304 -26.31 -4.07 3.82
N MET A 305 -25.20 -3.59 3.24
CA MET A 305 -25.17 -2.43 2.35
C MET A 305 -25.71 -2.73 0.94
N GLY A 306 -26.06 -3.98 0.64
CA GLY A 306 -26.61 -4.39 -0.66
C GLY A 306 -25.57 -4.93 -1.64
N PHE A 307 -24.32 -5.16 -1.22
CA PHE A 307 -23.34 -5.81 -2.09
C PHE A 307 -23.74 -7.27 -2.38
N SER A 308 -23.82 -7.59 -3.67
CA SER A 308 -24.10 -8.94 -4.17
C SER A 308 -22.92 -9.88 -3.87
N PRO A 309 -23.11 -11.21 -3.69
CA PRO A 309 -22.00 -12.15 -3.53
C PRO A 309 -21.05 -12.15 -4.74
N LYS A 310 -21.53 -11.70 -5.91
CA LYS A 310 -20.74 -11.58 -7.14
C LYS A 310 -19.80 -10.36 -7.15
N THR A 311 -19.87 -9.48 -6.14
CA THR A 311 -19.01 -8.31 -6.01
C THR A 311 -17.55 -8.72 -6.03
N ILE A 312 -16.74 -8.05 -6.84
CA ILE A 312 -15.29 -8.25 -6.87
C ILE A 312 -14.70 -7.54 -5.66
N ILE A 313 -14.01 -8.29 -4.81
CA ILE A 313 -13.30 -7.73 -3.67
C ILE A 313 -11.82 -7.97 -3.86
N TYR A 314 -11.05 -6.90 -3.99
CA TYR A 314 -9.61 -6.92 -3.90
C TYR A 314 -9.16 -6.83 -2.45
N LEU A 315 -8.51 -7.86 -1.92
CA LEU A 315 -7.90 -7.85 -0.60
C LEU A 315 -6.52 -7.17 -0.66
N ALA A 316 -6.43 -6.00 -0.04
CA ALA A 316 -5.22 -5.22 0.12
C ALA A 316 -4.52 -5.49 1.46
N GLY A 317 -3.20 -5.35 1.50
CA GLY A 317 -2.37 -5.45 2.70
C GLY A 317 -1.28 -6.49 2.53
N SER A 318 -0.03 -6.10 2.77
CA SER A 318 1.11 -7.02 2.68
C SER A 318 1.18 -8.05 3.82
N GLU A 319 0.40 -7.85 4.87
CA GLU A 319 0.28 -8.75 6.02
C GLU A 319 -1.18 -8.81 6.47
N THR A 320 -1.65 -10.01 6.80
CA THR A 320 -2.93 -10.24 7.49
C THR A 320 -2.67 -11.23 8.62
N PHE A 321 -2.64 -10.72 9.84
CA PHE A 321 -2.47 -11.52 11.06
C PHE A 321 -3.65 -12.49 11.19
N GLY A 322 -3.37 -13.77 11.46
CA GLY A 322 -4.35 -14.86 11.33
C GLY A 322 -4.39 -15.53 9.95
N GLY A 323 -3.70 -14.95 8.96
CA GLY A 323 -3.51 -15.55 7.63
C GLY A 323 -4.81 -15.80 6.86
N GLN A 324 -4.83 -16.85 6.04
CA GLN A 324 -6.00 -17.20 5.23
C GLN A 324 -7.20 -17.66 6.06
N ARG A 325 -6.97 -18.17 7.29
CA ARG A 325 -8.03 -18.68 8.16
C ARG A 325 -9.06 -17.61 8.52
N VAL A 326 -8.60 -16.39 8.83
CA VAL A 326 -9.50 -15.28 9.19
C VAL A 326 -10.32 -14.76 8.00
N LEU A 327 -9.93 -15.10 6.77
CA LEU A 327 -10.61 -14.67 5.54
C LEU A 327 -11.66 -15.67 5.05
N VAL A 328 -11.73 -16.88 5.62
CA VAL A 328 -12.67 -17.94 5.20
C VAL A 328 -14.12 -17.46 5.19
N PRO A 329 -14.65 -16.81 6.25
CA PRO A 329 -16.04 -16.34 6.25
C PRO A 329 -16.30 -15.29 5.17
N LEU A 330 -15.34 -14.37 4.95
CA LEU A 330 -15.46 -13.35 3.91
C LEU A 330 -15.51 -13.98 2.51
N ARG A 331 -14.64 -14.97 2.24
CA ARG A 331 -14.62 -15.71 0.97
C ARG A 331 -15.90 -16.51 0.74
N ALA A 332 -16.50 -17.06 1.81
CA ALA A 332 -17.78 -17.75 1.72
C ALA A 332 -18.94 -16.80 1.33
N MET A 333 -18.91 -15.54 1.79
CA MET A 333 -19.91 -14.52 1.41
C MET A 333 -19.63 -13.88 0.03
N PHE A 334 -18.37 -13.76 -0.35
CA PHE A 334 -17.92 -13.16 -1.59
C PHE A 334 -16.89 -14.07 -2.28
N PRO A 335 -17.34 -15.00 -3.14
CA PRO A 335 -16.45 -15.94 -3.85
C PRO A 335 -15.42 -15.24 -4.74
N ASN A 336 -15.73 -14.03 -5.22
CA ASN A 336 -14.88 -13.18 -6.05
C ASN A 336 -13.87 -12.36 -5.21
N LEU A 337 -13.36 -12.94 -4.12
CA LEU A 337 -12.32 -12.36 -3.28
C LEU A 337 -10.94 -12.70 -3.87
N VAL A 338 -10.27 -11.70 -4.42
CA VAL A 338 -8.95 -11.81 -5.07
C VAL A 338 -7.92 -10.98 -4.34
N ASP A 339 -6.66 -11.39 -4.42
CA ASP A 339 -5.51 -10.65 -3.89
C ASP A 339 -4.39 -10.53 -4.93
N ARG A 340 -3.31 -9.84 -4.56
CA ARG A 340 -2.13 -9.69 -5.42
C ARG A 340 -1.59 -11.02 -5.96
N THR A 341 -1.60 -12.09 -5.16
CA THR A 341 -1.06 -13.40 -5.56
C THR A 341 -1.93 -14.09 -6.62
N SER A 342 -3.24 -13.84 -6.59
CA SER A 342 -4.17 -14.30 -7.63
C SER A 342 -4.14 -13.44 -8.90
N LEU A 343 -3.84 -12.15 -8.79
CA LEU A 343 -3.84 -11.21 -9.93
C LEU A 343 -2.53 -11.19 -10.71
N CYS A 344 -1.41 -11.60 -10.11
CA CYS A 344 -0.08 -11.48 -10.69
C CYS A 344 0.59 -12.84 -10.82
N SER A 345 1.33 -13.04 -11.90
CA SER A 345 2.20 -14.22 -12.02
C SER A 345 3.42 -14.09 -11.11
N ASN A 346 3.99 -15.22 -10.68
CA ASN A 346 5.25 -15.25 -9.92
C ASN A 346 6.38 -14.51 -10.65
N LYS A 347 6.39 -14.55 -11.99
CA LYS A 347 7.37 -13.83 -12.80
C LYS A 347 7.21 -12.31 -12.69
N GLU A 348 6.00 -11.79 -12.82
CA GLU A 348 5.72 -10.35 -12.68
C GLU A 348 6.13 -9.82 -11.30
N LEU A 349 5.87 -10.60 -10.25
CA LEU A 349 6.27 -10.27 -8.88
C LEU A 349 7.81 -10.30 -8.73
N ALA A 350 8.47 -11.32 -9.27
CA ALA A 350 9.93 -11.45 -9.23
C ALA A 350 10.64 -10.34 -10.03
N ASP A 351 10.09 -9.95 -11.18
CA ASP A 351 10.68 -8.92 -12.05
C ASP A 351 10.79 -7.56 -11.33
N ILE A 352 9.82 -7.21 -10.48
CA ILE A 352 9.85 -5.97 -9.68
C ILE A 352 10.87 -6.04 -8.55
N LEU A 353 10.97 -7.20 -7.88
CA LEU A 353 11.97 -7.41 -6.83
C LEU A 353 13.39 -7.39 -7.42
N GLY A 354 13.54 -7.80 -8.67
CA GLY A 354 14.81 -7.96 -9.35
C GLY A 354 15.55 -9.21 -8.91
N HIS A 355 16.78 -9.38 -9.39
CA HIS A 355 17.58 -10.56 -9.08
C HIS A 355 17.97 -10.60 -7.59
N GLU A 356 17.43 -11.58 -6.86
CA GLU A 356 17.74 -11.78 -5.45
C GLU A 356 18.96 -12.68 -5.23
N THR A 357 19.73 -12.39 -4.19
CA THR A 357 20.81 -13.28 -3.77
C THR A 357 20.22 -14.45 -2.99
N PRO A 358 20.60 -15.71 -3.27
CA PRO A 358 20.19 -16.84 -2.45
C PRO A 358 20.56 -16.63 -0.98
N LEU A 359 19.63 -16.88 -0.06
CA LEU A 359 19.95 -16.97 1.36
C LEU A 359 20.44 -18.38 1.68
N PRO A 360 21.30 -18.54 2.69
CA PRO A 360 21.58 -19.85 3.26
C PRO A 360 20.24 -20.50 3.65
N GLN A 361 19.96 -21.68 3.12
CA GLN A 361 18.86 -22.48 3.62
C GLN A 361 19.14 -22.77 5.10
N ASN A 362 18.14 -22.58 5.97
CA ASN A 362 18.22 -23.03 7.34
C ASN A 362 17.82 -24.50 7.33
N PRO A 363 18.75 -25.48 7.34
CA PRO A 363 18.37 -26.88 7.30
C PRO A 363 17.49 -27.17 8.51
N PHE A 364 16.31 -27.74 8.26
CA PHE A 364 15.44 -28.19 9.34
C PHE A 364 16.20 -29.26 10.13
N HIS A 365 16.57 -28.94 11.35
CA HIS A 365 17.05 -29.92 12.31
C HIS A 365 15.84 -30.41 13.12
N PRO A 366 15.41 -31.67 12.94
CA PRO A 366 14.38 -32.21 13.83
C PRO A 366 14.89 -32.09 15.26
N PRO A 367 14.02 -31.73 16.23
CA PRO A 367 14.42 -31.72 17.62
C PRO A 367 14.99 -33.10 17.98
N PRO A 368 16.07 -33.16 18.77
CA PRO A 368 16.65 -34.44 19.17
C PRO A 368 15.59 -35.29 19.84
N ALA A 369 15.55 -36.58 19.51
CA ALA A 369 14.62 -37.51 20.12
C ALA A 369 14.79 -37.47 21.65
N LYS A 370 13.72 -37.12 22.37
CA LYS A 370 13.74 -37.08 23.82
C LYS A 370 13.88 -38.50 24.36
N SER A 371 14.71 -38.67 25.39
CA SER A 371 14.81 -39.95 26.11
C SER A 371 13.51 -40.25 26.87
N GLU A 372 13.26 -41.52 27.16
CA GLU A 372 12.09 -41.96 27.93
C GLU A 372 12.02 -41.30 29.33
N GLU A 373 13.18 -41.00 29.91
CA GLU A 373 13.34 -40.33 31.19
C GLU A 373 12.92 -38.86 31.14
N GLN A 374 13.35 -38.13 30.08
CA GLN A 374 12.95 -36.75 29.84
C GLN A 374 11.43 -36.64 29.61
N LEU A 375 10.85 -37.56 28.85
CA LEU A 375 9.40 -37.62 28.64
C LEU A 375 8.65 -37.84 29.95
N LYS A 376 9.14 -38.74 30.82
CA LYS A 376 8.57 -38.98 32.16
C LYS A 376 8.69 -37.77 33.08
N GLU A 377 9.77 -37.00 32.98
CA GLU A 377 9.98 -35.80 33.80
C GLU A 377 9.08 -34.63 33.36
N GLU A 378 8.96 -34.40 32.06
CA GLU A 378 8.02 -33.43 31.48
C GLU A 378 6.56 -33.79 31.82
N TRP A 379 6.23 -35.09 31.75
CA TRP A 379 4.92 -35.59 32.14
C TRP A 379 4.57 -35.27 33.60
N LYS A 380 5.56 -35.37 34.51
CA LYS A 380 5.39 -35.04 35.93
C LYS A 380 5.32 -33.53 36.20
N LYS A 381 5.92 -32.70 35.34
CA LYS A 381 5.89 -31.23 35.45
C LYS A 381 4.63 -30.59 34.83
N ALA A 382 3.94 -31.30 33.93
CA ALA A 382 2.71 -30.81 33.33
C ALA A 382 1.60 -30.70 34.39
N GLY A 383 1.12 -29.47 34.66
CA GLY A 383 0.06 -29.19 35.63
C GLY A 383 -1.29 -29.87 35.30
N PRO A 384 -2.31 -29.71 36.18
CA PRO A 384 -3.62 -30.35 35.99
C PRO A 384 -4.28 -29.90 34.69
N ARG A 385 -4.51 -30.83 33.77
CA ARG A 385 -5.11 -30.59 32.44
C ARG A 385 -6.64 -30.77 32.48
N PRO A 386 -7.43 -29.94 31.77
CA PRO A 386 -8.87 -30.15 31.62
C PRO A 386 -9.15 -31.46 30.85
N ARG A 387 -10.15 -32.24 31.30
CA ARG A 387 -10.73 -33.40 30.60
C ARG A 387 -11.97 -32.96 29.79
N PRO A 388 -12.31 -33.58 28.64
CA PRO A 388 -12.02 -34.97 28.27
C PRO A 388 -11.14 -35.18 27.02
N LEU A 389 -10.36 -36.29 27.09
CA LEU A 389 -9.41 -36.89 26.15
C LEU A 389 -8.03 -36.20 25.97
N PRO A 390 -6.91 -36.96 25.96
CA PRO A 390 -5.62 -36.40 25.57
C PRO A 390 -5.69 -36.05 24.08
N PRO A 391 -5.19 -34.87 23.64
CA PRO A 391 -4.94 -34.68 22.23
C PRO A 391 -3.99 -35.79 21.75
N PRO A 392 -4.08 -36.22 20.48
CA PRO A 392 -3.15 -37.19 19.91
C PRO A 392 -1.70 -36.78 20.22
N PRO A 393 -0.75 -37.74 20.32
CA PRO A 393 0.66 -37.42 20.46
C PRO A 393 1.01 -36.32 19.46
N GLY A 394 1.68 -35.26 19.95
CA GLY A 394 1.93 -34.07 19.15
C GLY A 394 2.45 -34.48 17.78
N ARG A 395 1.70 -34.15 16.73
CA ARG A 395 2.11 -34.48 15.37
C ARG A 395 3.51 -33.91 15.14
N PRO A 396 4.34 -34.54 14.29
CA PRO A 396 5.56 -33.91 13.84
C PRO A 396 5.23 -32.50 13.36
N ILE A 397 5.83 -31.48 13.98
CA ILE A 397 5.67 -30.10 13.53
C ILE A 397 6.32 -30.05 12.16
N TYR A 398 5.50 -29.90 11.13
CA TYR A 398 5.97 -29.81 9.75
C TYR A 398 6.78 -28.54 9.57
N GLN A 399 7.70 -28.56 8.60
CA GLN A 399 8.56 -27.41 8.32
C GLN A 399 7.74 -26.13 8.08
N HIS A 400 6.62 -26.21 7.35
CA HIS A 400 5.74 -25.08 7.10
C HIS A 400 5.03 -24.53 8.37
N GLU A 401 4.92 -25.31 9.44
CA GLU A 401 4.38 -24.87 10.73
C GLU A 401 5.41 -24.12 11.58
N LYS A 402 6.70 -24.35 11.32
CA LYS A 402 7.82 -23.55 11.86
C LYS A 402 8.16 -22.36 10.96
N GLU A 403 7.89 -22.46 9.67
CA GLU A 403 8.08 -21.40 8.69
C GLU A 403 7.02 -20.33 8.88
N GLY A 404 7.39 -19.31 9.66
CA GLY A 404 6.54 -18.18 9.93
C GLY A 404 7.02 -17.47 11.16
N TRP A 405 6.63 -16.20 11.30
CA TRP A 405 7.09 -15.34 12.39
C TRP A 405 6.61 -15.81 13.79
N TYR A 406 5.92 -16.94 13.90
CA TYR A 406 5.27 -17.44 15.11
C TYR A 406 5.63 -18.90 15.45
N GLY A 407 6.37 -19.60 14.59
CA GLY A 407 6.76 -21.00 14.83
C GLY A 407 7.61 -21.18 16.10
N TRP A 408 8.36 -20.13 16.46
CA TRP A 408 9.21 -20.09 17.64
C TRP A 408 8.46 -20.20 18.97
N ILE A 409 7.16 -19.90 19.03
CA ILE A 409 6.38 -20.01 20.28
C ILE A 409 6.36 -21.45 20.80
N THR A 410 6.50 -22.42 19.90
CA THR A 410 6.58 -23.83 20.25
C THR A 410 7.97 -24.25 20.75
N GLU A 411 8.97 -23.36 20.63
CA GLU A 411 10.39 -23.65 20.90
C GLU A 411 10.98 -22.80 22.04
N THR A 412 10.62 -21.52 22.12
CA THR A 412 11.21 -20.55 23.05
C THR A 412 10.18 -19.57 23.63
N ASP A 413 10.34 -19.21 24.91
CA ASP A 413 9.53 -18.16 25.56
C ASP A 413 9.90 -16.74 25.10
N ILE A 414 10.92 -16.61 24.25
CA ILE A 414 11.47 -15.35 23.77
C ILE A 414 11.40 -15.35 22.25
N GLU A 415 10.82 -14.27 21.70
CA GLU A 415 10.80 -14.02 20.26
C GLU A 415 12.23 -13.91 19.74
N PRO A 416 12.63 -14.74 18.76
CA PRO A 416 13.98 -14.69 18.20
C PRO A 416 14.19 -13.39 17.42
N ASP A 417 15.45 -13.01 17.28
CA ASP A 417 15.83 -11.95 16.36
C ASP A 417 15.41 -12.31 14.92
N LEU A 418 15.01 -11.28 14.15
CA LEU A 418 14.59 -11.45 12.77
C LEU A 418 15.68 -12.12 11.94
N SER A 419 15.32 -13.19 11.24
CA SER A 419 16.21 -13.89 10.31
C SER A 419 16.50 -13.03 9.08
N ALA A 420 17.50 -13.44 8.28
CA ALA A 420 17.77 -12.80 7.00
C ALA A 420 16.55 -12.86 6.04
N LEU A 421 15.77 -13.94 6.13
CA LEU A 421 14.54 -14.11 5.35
C LEU A 421 13.45 -13.17 5.85
N ASP A 422 13.28 -13.00 7.16
CA ASP A 422 12.29 -12.07 7.72
C ASP A 422 12.58 -10.63 7.30
N LEU A 423 13.85 -10.22 7.35
CA LEU A 423 14.27 -8.89 6.89
C LEU A 423 14.07 -8.70 5.37
N ARG A 424 14.22 -9.77 4.57
CA ARG A 424 13.88 -9.76 3.14
C ARG A 424 12.39 -9.58 2.92
N MET A 425 11.57 -10.36 3.61
CA MET A 425 10.12 -10.27 3.52
C MET A 425 9.63 -8.90 3.99
N GLN A 426 10.21 -8.31 5.04
CA GLN A 426 9.91 -6.94 5.46
C GLN A 426 10.20 -5.89 4.37
N ALA A 427 11.31 -6.02 3.64
CA ALA A 427 11.57 -5.17 2.49
C ALA A 427 10.53 -5.40 1.39
N HIS A 428 10.20 -6.64 1.06
CA HIS A 428 9.22 -6.97 0.01
C HIS A 428 7.82 -6.43 0.32
N ARG A 429 7.43 -6.44 1.60
CA ARG A 429 6.16 -5.85 2.05
C ARG A 429 5.98 -4.39 1.62
N LEU A 430 7.05 -3.60 1.52
CA LEU A 430 6.96 -2.23 1.01
C LEU A 430 6.51 -2.17 -0.47
N ILE A 431 6.96 -3.11 -1.30
CA ILE A 431 6.56 -3.23 -2.70
C ILE A 431 5.11 -3.68 -2.80
N TRP A 432 4.74 -4.66 -1.97
CA TRP A 432 3.39 -5.19 -1.88
C TRP A 432 2.38 -4.12 -1.44
N ASP A 433 2.69 -3.39 -0.38
CA ASP A 433 1.90 -2.24 0.04
C ASP A 433 1.83 -1.17 -1.05
N ALA A 434 2.87 -0.96 -1.86
CA ALA A 434 2.81 0.00 -2.96
C ALA A 434 1.85 -0.43 -4.08
N LEU A 435 1.87 -1.71 -4.48
CA LEU A 435 0.91 -2.24 -5.45
C LEU A 435 -0.52 -2.16 -4.89
N ASP A 436 -0.71 -2.59 -3.65
CA ASP A 436 -2.00 -2.56 -2.97
C ASP A 436 -2.52 -1.13 -2.83
N TYR A 437 -1.63 -0.16 -2.58
CA TYR A 437 -1.97 1.25 -2.51
C TYR A 437 -2.49 1.79 -3.85
N ILE A 438 -1.84 1.45 -4.97
CA ILE A 438 -2.31 1.83 -6.31
C ILE A 438 -3.71 1.28 -6.55
N VAL A 439 -3.90 -0.03 -6.37
CA VAL A 439 -5.20 -0.68 -6.59
C VAL A 439 -6.29 -0.11 -5.67
N SER A 440 -5.96 0.16 -4.41
CA SER A 440 -6.90 0.71 -3.43
C SER A 440 -7.29 2.16 -3.72
N VAL A 441 -6.38 2.96 -4.29
CA VAL A 441 -6.68 4.35 -4.71
C VAL A 441 -7.55 4.35 -5.97
N GLU A 442 -7.37 3.40 -6.88
CA GLU A 442 -8.09 3.28 -8.16
C GLU A 442 -9.40 2.48 -8.09
N ALA A 443 -9.69 1.83 -6.96
CA ALA A 443 -10.92 1.09 -6.74
C ALA A 443 -12.17 1.98 -6.84
N ASP A 444 -13.32 1.41 -7.17
CA ASP A 444 -14.58 2.17 -7.13
C ASP A 444 -14.96 2.49 -5.68
N ILE A 445 -14.72 1.54 -4.79
CA ILE A 445 -14.98 1.65 -3.35
C ILE A 445 -13.76 1.13 -2.58
N PHE A 446 -13.36 1.87 -1.54
CA PHE A 446 -12.34 1.42 -0.60
C PHE A 446 -12.94 1.25 0.78
N PHE A 447 -12.85 0.04 1.34
CA PHE A 447 -13.28 -0.29 2.69
C PHE A 447 -12.07 -0.46 3.61
N PRO A 448 -11.81 0.50 4.52
CA PRO A 448 -10.81 0.34 5.56
C PRO A 448 -11.39 -0.48 6.71
N GLY A 449 -10.96 -1.74 6.86
CA GLY A 449 -11.29 -2.56 8.05
C GLY A 449 -10.77 -1.97 9.35
N PHE A 450 -9.70 -1.17 9.23
CA PHE A 450 -9.12 -0.39 10.32
C PHE A 450 -8.23 0.72 9.78
N ASN A 451 -8.22 1.88 10.44
CA ASN A 451 -7.49 3.08 10.03
C ASN A 451 -6.77 3.80 11.19
N ASN A 452 -6.56 3.13 12.33
CA ASN A 452 -5.90 3.72 13.48
C ASN A 452 -4.92 2.76 14.11
N ASP A 453 -3.71 2.64 13.57
CA ASP A 453 -2.68 1.77 14.12
C ASP A 453 -2.18 2.14 15.54
N GLY A 454 -2.73 3.20 16.16
CA GLY A 454 -2.36 3.69 17.47
C GLY A 454 -1.08 4.52 17.49
N SER A 455 -0.36 4.62 16.37
CA SER A 455 0.88 5.39 16.28
C SER A 455 0.67 6.91 16.26
N GLY A 456 -0.56 7.35 16.02
CA GLY A 456 -0.88 8.75 15.76
C GLY A 456 -0.44 9.22 14.38
N TRP A 457 -0.10 8.31 13.46
CA TRP A 457 0.35 8.59 12.10
C TRP A 457 -0.44 7.84 11.03
N PRO A 458 -0.37 8.29 9.76
CA PRO A 458 -1.11 7.65 8.69
C PRO A 458 -0.67 6.20 8.52
N ASP A 459 -1.59 5.28 8.75
CA ASP A 459 -1.45 3.89 8.31
C ASP A 459 -1.84 3.75 6.83
N PHE A 460 -1.77 2.53 6.31
CA PHE A 460 -2.13 2.24 4.92
C PHE A 460 -3.52 2.77 4.56
N SER A 461 -4.54 2.37 5.34
CA SER A 461 -5.94 2.74 5.12
C SER A 461 -6.14 4.25 5.12
N SER A 462 -5.53 4.93 6.08
CA SER A 462 -5.63 6.38 6.23
C SER A 462 -4.99 7.13 5.07
N LEU A 463 -3.88 6.61 4.53
CA LEU A 463 -3.23 7.19 3.36
C LEU A 463 -4.03 6.97 2.07
N VAL A 464 -4.65 5.81 1.90
CA VAL A 464 -5.55 5.55 0.77
C VAL A 464 -6.73 6.51 0.86
N MET A 465 -7.38 6.60 2.03
CA MET A 465 -8.49 7.54 2.25
C MET A 465 -8.07 8.97 1.97
N GLY A 466 -6.96 9.47 2.52
CA GLY A 466 -6.50 10.83 2.26
C GLY A 466 -6.25 11.12 0.79
N HIS A 467 -5.65 10.18 0.06
CA HIS A 467 -5.46 10.32 -1.38
C HIS A 467 -6.79 10.33 -2.13
N ARG A 468 -7.70 9.42 -1.81
CA ARG A 468 -9.03 9.38 -2.42
C ARG A 468 -9.85 10.61 -2.08
N LEU A 469 -9.78 11.18 -0.87
CA LEU A 469 -10.51 12.39 -0.49
C LEU A 469 -10.18 13.59 -1.40
N LYS A 470 -8.93 13.67 -1.89
CA LYS A 470 -8.54 14.66 -2.90
C LYS A 470 -9.35 14.50 -4.21
N VAL A 471 -9.67 13.26 -4.58
CA VAL A 471 -10.43 12.90 -5.79
C VAL A 471 -11.94 13.03 -5.54
N VAL A 472 -12.44 12.54 -4.40
CA VAL A 472 -13.87 12.50 -4.03
C VAL A 472 -14.46 13.90 -3.87
N ALA A 473 -13.67 14.89 -3.44
CA ALA A 473 -14.10 16.30 -3.37
C ALA A 473 -14.65 16.85 -4.71
N GLN A 474 -14.29 16.25 -5.85
CA GLN A 474 -14.80 16.61 -7.18
C GLN A 474 -16.08 15.83 -7.56
N LEU A 475 -16.34 14.69 -6.92
CA LEU A 475 -17.40 13.72 -7.28
C LEU A 475 -18.70 13.88 -6.48
N PHE A 476 -18.70 14.65 -5.38
CA PHE A 476 -19.88 14.80 -4.50
C PHE A 476 -21.13 15.37 -5.18
N ASN A 477 -21.00 15.97 -6.37
CA ASN A 477 -22.14 16.50 -7.12
C ASN A 477 -22.92 15.42 -7.90
N MET A 478 -22.39 14.19 -8.08
CA MET A 478 -22.92 13.21 -9.03
C MET A 478 -23.66 12.02 -8.40
N THR A 479 -23.56 11.79 -7.09
CA THR A 479 -23.99 10.55 -6.43
C THR A 479 -25.37 10.61 -5.76
N ARG A 480 -26.21 11.60 -6.11
CA ARG A 480 -27.46 11.86 -5.38
C ARG A 480 -28.61 10.88 -5.69
N ASP A 481 -28.58 10.16 -6.82
CA ASP A 481 -29.82 9.63 -7.41
C ASP A 481 -29.99 8.10 -7.56
N ASN A 482 -29.09 7.23 -7.07
CA ASN A 482 -29.23 5.79 -7.33
C ASN A 482 -28.97 4.88 -6.12
N VAL A 483 -29.97 4.58 -5.28
CA VAL A 483 -29.92 3.41 -4.37
C VAL A 483 -31.32 2.91 -3.92
N TYR A 484 -31.76 1.73 -4.37
CA TYR A 484 -32.90 0.94 -3.81
C TYR A 484 -32.53 -0.57 -3.91
N HIS A 485 -32.83 -1.54 -3.02
CA HIS A 485 -33.67 -1.73 -1.80
C HIS A 485 -33.05 -2.82 -0.88
N PRO A 486 -33.29 -2.82 0.45
CA PRO A 486 -33.52 -4.10 1.17
C PRO A 486 -34.58 -4.06 2.30
N LYS A 487 -35.03 -5.25 2.74
CA LYS A 487 -36.02 -5.48 3.82
C LYS A 487 -35.33 -5.89 5.15
N HIS A 488 -35.28 -4.98 6.12
CA HIS A 488 -35.27 -5.17 7.60
C HIS A 488 -34.86 -3.85 8.31
N ASN A 489 -35.46 -3.54 9.46
CA ASN A 489 -35.29 -2.25 10.14
C ASN A 489 -33.83 -1.93 10.53
N TRP A 490 -33.06 -2.91 11.01
CA TRP A 490 -31.68 -2.67 11.42
C TRP A 490 -30.76 -2.38 10.23
N THR A 491 -30.98 -3.06 9.09
CA THR A 491 -30.21 -2.86 7.85
C THR A 491 -30.41 -1.44 7.33
N LEU A 492 -31.64 -0.91 7.40
CA LEU A 492 -31.94 0.47 7.04
C LEU A 492 -31.24 1.47 7.97
N SER A 493 -31.22 1.23 9.29
CA SER A 493 -30.50 2.09 10.24
C SER A 493 -28.98 2.10 10.01
N VAL A 494 -28.39 0.94 9.71
CA VAL A 494 -26.96 0.83 9.36
C VAL A 494 -26.68 1.58 8.07
N GLN A 495 -27.51 1.39 7.04
CA GLN A 495 -27.37 2.11 5.77
C GLN A 495 -27.49 3.63 5.94
N GLU A 496 -28.45 4.11 6.73
CA GLU A 496 -28.62 5.53 7.01
C GLU A 496 -27.41 6.12 7.73
N HIS A 497 -26.88 5.43 8.73
CA HIS A 497 -25.69 5.85 9.45
C HIS A 497 -24.46 5.92 8.54
N LEU A 498 -24.28 4.92 7.67
CA LEU A 498 -23.19 4.88 6.71
C LEU A 498 -23.34 5.97 5.66
N LYS A 499 -24.55 6.21 5.15
CA LYS A 499 -24.84 7.31 4.21
C LYS A 499 -24.50 8.66 4.82
N LYS A 500 -24.84 8.89 6.09
CA LYS A 500 -24.47 10.11 6.84
C LYS A 500 -22.96 10.22 7.09
N SER A 501 -22.27 9.09 7.20
CA SER A 501 -20.80 9.06 7.33
C SER A 501 -20.07 9.32 6.01
N LEU A 502 -20.72 8.98 4.89
CA LEU A 502 -20.25 9.21 3.53
C LEU A 502 -20.71 10.56 2.94
N SER A 503 -21.61 11.28 3.62
CA SER A 503 -22.06 12.62 3.23
C SER A 503 -21.02 13.68 3.57
N GLU A 504 -21.24 14.91 3.09
CA GLU A 504 -20.40 16.07 3.40
C GLU A 504 -20.23 16.24 4.92
N GLU A 505 -21.28 16.05 5.72
CA GLU A 505 -21.21 16.15 7.18
C GLU A 505 -20.28 15.10 7.80
N GLY A 506 -20.30 13.87 7.30
CA GLY A 506 -19.38 12.81 7.72
C GLY A 506 -17.93 13.17 7.39
N LEU A 507 -17.69 13.68 6.18
CA LEU A 507 -16.38 14.15 5.74
C LEU A 507 -15.87 15.32 6.59
N ILE A 508 -16.69 16.35 6.82
CA ILE A 508 -16.36 17.51 7.67
C ILE A 508 -16.01 17.01 9.07
N ARG A 509 -16.87 16.17 9.67
CA ARG A 509 -16.64 15.64 11.03
C ARG A 509 -15.31 14.91 11.11
N GLN A 510 -15.02 14.02 10.16
CA GLN A 510 -13.76 13.27 10.14
C GLN A 510 -12.56 14.18 9.87
N SER A 511 -12.69 15.16 8.98
CA SER A 511 -11.64 16.17 8.74
C SER A 511 -11.32 16.95 10.01
N VAL A 512 -12.33 17.43 10.75
CA VAL A 512 -12.10 18.22 11.98
C VAL A 512 -11.51 17.37 13.11
N VAL A 513 -12.01 16.14 13.31
CA VAL A 513 -11.59 15.28 14.42
C VAL A 513 -10.22 14.65 14.18
N SER A 514 -9.95 14.19 12.95
CA SER A 514 -8.80 13.32 12.66
C SER A 514 -7.59 14.05 12.11
N LYS A 515 -7.78 15.20 11.44
CA LYS A 515 -6.67 16.01 10.88
C LYS A 515 -5.62 16.48 11.88
N PRO A 516 -5.96 16.85 13.14
CA PRO A 516 -4.95 17.17 14.15
C PRO A 516 -3.97 16.04 14.43
N ALA A 517 -4.40 14.79 14.28
CA ALA A 517 -3.54 13.62 14.36
C ALA A 517 -2.90 13.30 12.99
N LEU A 518 -3.69 13.33 11.92
CA LEU A 518 -3.37 12.73 10.62
C LEU A 518 -3.58 13.70 9.44
N PHE A 519 -2.68 14.66 9.27
CA PHE A 519 -2.80 15.68 8.22
C PHE A 519 -2.89 15.10 6.79
N ILE A 520 -1.99 14.17 6.42
CA ILE A 520 -1.98 13.59 5.06
C ILE A 520 -3.20 12.71 4.78
N SER A 521 -3.82 12.15 5.82
CA SER A 521 -5.03 11.33 5.72
C SER A 521 -6.31 12.17 5.59
N HIS A 522 -6.27 13.43 6.06
CA HIS A 522 -7.36 14.39 5.96
C HIS A 522 -6.84 15.70 5.36
N PRO A 523 -6.45 15.66 4.08
CA PRO A 523 -5.57 16.67 3.48
C PRO A 523 -6.27 17.96 3.05
N LEU A 524 -7.60 18.05 3.21
CA LEU A 524 -8.38 19.20 2.76
C LEU A 524 -8.47 20.29 3.84
N PRO A 525 -8.40 21.58 3.48
CA PRO A 525 -8.27 22.11 2.12
C PRO A 525 -6.82 22.34 1.63
N GLU A 526 -5.79 22.02 2.42
CA GLU A 526 -4.41 22.40 2.12
C GLU A 526 -3.81 21.69 0.90
N CYS A 527 -4.33 20.51 0.56
CA CYS A 527 -3.87 19.72 -0.58
C CYS A 527 -4.82 19.77 -1.79
N SER A 528 -5.86 20.61 -1.74
CA SER A 528 -6.74 20.88 -2.88
C SER A 528 -6.41 22.22 -3.52
N CYS A 529 -6.78 22.34 -4.80
CA CYS A 529 -6.69 23.58 -5.57
C CYS A 529 -7.83 23.61 -6.59
N ARG A 530 -8.23 24.81 -7.02
CA ARG A 530 -9.32 25.01 -7.98
C ARG A 530 -8.81 24.99 -9.42
N MET A 531 -9.44 24.20 -10.29
CA MET A 531 -9.23 24.31 -11.73
C MET A 531 -9.94 25.57 -12.24
N SER A 532 -9.26 26.38 -13.04
CA SER A 532 -9.75 27.71 -13.49
C SER A 532 -11.03 27.68 -14.35
N SER A 533 -11.58 26.50 -14.66
CA SER A 533 -12.76 26.29 -15.51
C SER A 533 -13.99 25.76 -14.75
N ALA A 534 -13.93 25.57 -13.43
CA ALA A 534 -15.07 25.10 -12.65
C ALA A 534 -16.03 26.25 -12.31
N ASP A 535 -17.34 26.02 -12.46
CA ASP A 535 -18.43 26.91 -12.04
C ASP A 535 -18.30 27.37 -10.58
N ALA A 536 -19.10 28.37 -10.20
CA ALA A 536 -19.07 29.07 -8.91
C ALA A 536 -18.79 28.14 -7.70
N PRO A 537 -17.97 28.58 -6.73
CA PRO A 537 -17.46 27.72 -5.67
C PRO A 537 -18.59 27.11 -4.84
N VAL A 538 -18.69 25.78 -4.84
CA VAL A 538 -19.49 25.04 -3.85
C VAL A 538 -18.72 25.07 -2.54
N HIS A 539 -19.13 25.97 -1.64
CA HIS A 539 -18.53 26.09 -0.32
C HIS A 539 -19.14 25.08 0.65
N VAL A 540 -18.33 24.13 1.09
CA VAL A 540 -18.70 23.22 2.17
C VAL A 540 -18.20 23.81 3.48
N LYS A 541 -19.13 24.26 4.33
CA LYS A 541 -18.83 24.83 5.65
C LYS A 541 -19.15 23.83 6.75
N GLY A 542 -18.23 23.66 7.70
CA GLY A 542 -18.50 22.95 8.94
C GLY A 542 -19.49 23.71 9.82
N ASN A 543 -20.06 23.00 10.80
CA ASN A 543 -20.97 23.59 11.79
C ASN A 543 -20.33 24.71 12.64
N ASP A 544 -19.00 24.80 12.65
CA ASP A 544 -18.21 25.85 13.30
C ASP A 544 -17.93 27.07 12.39
N GLY A 545 -18.49 27.09 11.18
CA GLY A 545 -18.31 28.15 10.19
C GLY A 545 -17.00 28.06 9.39
N ARG A 546 -16.15 27.06 9.62
CA ARG A 546 -14.90 26.87 8.87
C ARG A 546 -15.17 26.22 7.51
N THR A 547 -14.57 26.76 6.45
CA THR A 547 -14.64 26.19 5.10
C THR A 547 -13.76 24.93 5.03
N VAL A 548 -14.38 23.78 4.77
CA VAL A 548 -13.69 22.48 4.59
C VAL A 548 -13.28 22.27 3.13
N TYR A 549 -14.06 22.83 2.19
CA TYR A 549 -13.81 22.79 0.76
C TYR A 549 -14.42 24.02 0.06
N GLY A 550 -13.82 24.47 -1.04
CA GLY A 550 -14.25 25.62 -1.85
C GLY A 550 -13.54 26.94 -1.53
N GLY A 551 -12.55 26.94 -0.64
CA GLY A 551 -11.70 28.10 -0.30
C GLY A 551 -10.30 28.05 -0.92
N GLU A 552 -10.06 27.13 -1.84
CA GLU A 552 -8.74 26.84 -2.38
C GLU A 552 -8.24 27.87 -3.41
N GLU A 553 -6.92 28.01 -3.47
CA GLU A 553 -6.24 28.75 -4.53
C GLU A 553 -6.32 28.00 -5.86
N GLU A 554 -6.13 28.71 -6.98
CA GLU A 554 -6.08 28.07 -8.28
C GLU A 554 -4.90 27.10 -8.42
N CYS A 555 -5.16 25.96 -9.05
CA CYS A 555 -4.12 24.97 -9.31
C CYS A 555 -2.98 25.59 -10.13
N PRO A 556 -1.71 25.38 -9.70
CA PRO A 556 -0.56 25.78 -10.48
C PRO A 556 -0.64 25.27 -11.93
N LYS A 557 -0.17 26.07 -12.89
CA LYS A 557 -0.28 25.76 -14.34
C LYS A 557 0.27 24.38 -14.71
N TRP A 558 1.32 23.92 -14.03
CA TRP A 558 1.95 22.62 -14.27
C TRP A 558 1.04 21.44 -13.89
N MET A 559 0.09 21.61 -12.96
CA MET A 559 -0.87 20.56 -12.62
C MET A 559 -1.97 20.40 -13.68
N LYS A 560 -2.19 21.40 -14.54
CA LYS A 560 -3.25 21.39 -15.55
C LYS A 560 -2.97 20.47 -16.74
N HIS A 561 -1.70 20.09 -16.96
CA HIS A 561 -1.26 19.32 -18.13
C HIS A 561 -0.96 17.84 -17.83
N GLY A 562 -1.02 17.44 -16.55
CA GLY A 562 -0.69 16.07 -16.13
C GLY A 562 -1.86 15.09 -16.11
N GLN A 563 -3.02 15.49 -16.62
CA GLN A 563 -4.29 14.76 -16.52
C GLN A 563 -4.98 14.55 -17.88
N GLU A 564 -4.26 14.76 -18.98
CA GLU A 564 -4.68 14.29 -20.31
C GLU A 564 -4.40 12.78 -20.37
N VAL A 565 -5.41 11.99 -20.01
CA VAL A 565 -5.49 10.59 -20.44
C VAL A 565 -5.64 10.63 -21.97
N PRO A 566 -4.75 10.03 -22.77
CA PRO A 566 -4.94 9.96 -24.20
C PRO A 566 -6.02 8.92 -24.50
N LEU A 567 -7.28 9.37 -24.57
CA LEU A 567 -8.24 8.75 -25.48
C LEU A 567 -7.94 9.36 -26.84
N ASP A 568 -7.19 8.65 -27.67
CA ASP A 568 -7.36 8.61 -29.13
C ASP A 568 -6.16 7.95 -29.82
N SER A 569 -6.39 6.75 -30.33
CA SER A 569 -5.72 6.28 -31.55
C SER A 569 -6.66 5.33 -32.29
N ALA A 570 -7.69 5.90 -32.91
CA ALA A 570 -8.34 5.33 -34.08
C ALA A 570 -8.33 6.39 -35.18
N GLY A 571 -7.20 6.54 -35.86
CA GLY A 571 -7.18 7.10 -37.22
C GLY A 571 -7.59 5.99 -38.20
N GLU A 572 -8.17 6.24 -39.37
CA GLU A 572 -8.57 7.48 -40.03
C GLU A 572 -9.52 7.07 -41.17
N GLU A 573 -10.55 7.89 -41.36
CA GLU A 573 -11.32 8.20 -42.58
C GLU A 573 -11.66 7.13 -43.64
N GLY A 574 -12.98 7.00 -43.85
CA GLY A 574 -13.60 6.63 -45.13
C GLY A 574 -15.00 7.25 -45.22
N LYS A 575 -15.11 8.42 -45.86
CA LYS A 575 -16.38 9.12 -46.20
C LYS A 575 -17.30 8.24 -47.05
N VAL A 576 -18.60 8.16 -46.72
CA VAL A 576 -19.72 8.17 -47.69
C VAL A 576 -20.97 8.75 -47.02
N GLU A 577 -21.69 9.53 -47.81
CA GLU A 577 -22.79 10.47 -47.56
C GLU A 577 -24.13 9.87 -47.06
N ASP A 578 -24.94 10.79 -46.53
CA ASP A 578 -26.33 10.67 -46.09
C ASP A 578 -27.27 10.02 -47.11
N ILE A 579 -28.16 9.14 -46.64
CA ILE A 579 -29.47 8.89 -47.27
C ILE A 579 -30.54 8.79 -46.17
N GLU A 580 -31.50 9.72 -46.24
CA GLU A 580 -32.77 9.78 -45.52
C GLU A 580 -33.87 8.89 -46.15
N LEU A 581 -34.91 8.61 -45.35
CA LEU A 581 -36.25 8.05 -45.67
C LEU A 581 -36.33 6.54 -46.02
N SER A 582 -37.38 5.78 -45.68
CA SER A 582 -38.75 6.07 -45.24
C SER A 582 -39.41 4.81 -44.65
N GLU A 583 -40.51 5.06 -43.94
CA GLU A 583 -41.58 4.18 -43.45
C GLU A 583 -41.90 2.93 -44.29
N TYR A 584 -42.28 1.84 -43.61
CA TYR A 584 -43.52 1.11 -43.90
C TYR A 584 -43.95 0.28 -42.68
N GLY A 585 -45.17 0.51 -42.20
CA GLY A 585 -45.84 -0.26 -41.15
C GLY A 585 -46.69 -1.39 -41.71
N SER A 586 -46.98 -2.38 -40.86
CA SER A 586 -48.02 -3.43 -40.98
C SER A 586 -47.75 -4.45 -39.87
N THR A 587 -48.67 -5.03 -39.09
CA THR A 587 -50.06 -4.77 -38.67
C THR A 587 -50.25 -5.65 -37.41
N LEU A 588 -51.13 -5.23 -36.50
CA LEU A 588 -51.61 -5.98 -35.32
C LEU A 588 -52.36 -7.27 -35.69
N ASP A 589 -52.30 -8.28 -34.82
CA ASP A 589 -53.44 -9.12 -34.47
C ASP A 589 -53.35 -9.60 -33.01
N GLU A 590 -54.47 -9.52 -32.30
CA GLU A 590 -54.66 -9.74 -30.86
C GLU A 590 -55.31 -11.10 -30.53
N GLN A 591 -54.85 -11.69 -29.41
CA GLN A 591 -55.61 -12.45 -28.38
C GLN A 591 -56.15 -13.88 -28.65
N PRO A 592 -56.55 -14.68 -27.61
CA PRO A 592 -56.46 -14.51 -26.13
C PRO A 592 -56.03 -15.78 -25.32
N GLU A 593 -56.01 -15.59 -23.99
CA GLU A 593 -55.77 -16.50 -22.86
C GLU A 593 -56.55 -17.84 -22.81
N SER A 594 -55.99 -18.83 -22.10
CA SER A 594 -56.77 -19.78 -21.29
C SER A 594 -55.98 -20.32 -20.09
N ASN A 595 -56.54 -20.18 -18.90
CA ASN A 595 -56.18 -20.87 -17.66
C ASN A 595 -56.42 -22.38 -17.78
N ASP A 596 -55.57 -23.19 -17.16
CA ASP A 596 -56.07 -24.36 -16.42
C ASP A 596 -55.08 -24.83 -15.35
N SER A 597 -55.65 -25.17 -14.20
CA SER A 597 -55.01 -25.75 -13.03
C SER A 597 -55.38 -27.24 -12.95
N ASP A 598 -54.43 -28.16 -12.79
CA ASP A 598 -54.64 -29.26 -11.84
C ASP A 598 -53.37 -30.08 -11.49
N ARG A 599 -53.44 -30.63 -10.28
CA ARG A 599 -52.45 -31.47 -9.57
C ARG A 599 -52.14 -32.79 -10.27
N THR A 600 -50.92 -33.31 -10.08
CA THR A 600 -50.70 -34.69 -9.57
C THR A 600 -49.25 -34.97 -9.16
N ASN A 601 -49.12 -35.68 -8.03
CA ASN A 601 -47.89 -36.24 -7.49
C ASN A 601 -47.39 -37.41 -8.35
N ALA A 602 -46.07 -37.53 -8.56
CA ALA A 602 -45.38 -38.82 -8.62
C ALA A 602 -43.87 -38.63 -8.42
N THR A 603 -43.40 -39.13 -7.29
CA THR A 603 -42.04 -39.56 -6.94
C THR A 603 -41.37 -40.35 -8.07
N LEU A 604 -40.05 -40.23 -8.28
CA LEU A 604 -39.13 -41.35 -8.53
C LEU A 604 -37.64 -40.90 -8.62
N TYR A 605 -36.83 -41.50 -7.74
CA TYR A 605 -35.38 -41.78 -7.74
C TYR A 605 -34.32 -40.66 -7.90
N SER A 606 -33.72 -40.37 -6.74
CA SER A 606 -32.29 -40.07 -6.56
C SER A 606 -31.55 -41.39 -6.39
N ASP A 607 -30.46 -41.60 -7.12
CA ASP A 607 -29.34 -42.48 -6.76
C ASP A 607 -28.12 -42.14 -7.65
N GLN A 608 -26.93 -42.29 -7.05
CA GLN A 608 -25.56 -42.21 -7.60
C GLN A 608 -24.90 -40.81 -7.61
N ASP A 609 -23.73 -40.57 -7.01
CA ASP A 609 -22.82 -41.41 -6.22
C ASP A 609 -21.96 -40.47 -5.35
N ASP A 610 -21.80 -40.83 -4.07
CA ASP A 610 -20.83 -40.26 -3.15
C ASP A 610 -19.45 -40.89 -3.45
N GLU A 611 -18.53 -40.14 -4.05
CA GLU A 611 -17.10 -40.47 -3.99
C GLU A 611 -16.42 -39.63 -2.91
N GLU A 612 -16.18 -40.33 -1.80
CA GLU A 612 -15.41 -39.97 -0.62
C GLU A 612 -13.96 -39.64 -1.04
N MET A 613 -13.56 -38.36 -0.94
CA MET A 613 -12.18 -37.92 -1.20
C MET A 613 -11.27 -38.29 -0.02
N ASP A 614 -10.29 -39.15 -0.30
CA ASP A 614 -9.18 -39.56 0.56
C ASP A 614 -8.30 -38.36 0.95
N PRO A 615 -8.00 -38.11 2.24
CA PRO A 615 -7.27 -36.92 2.68
C PRO A 615 -5.73 -37.06 2.66
N ASN A 616 -5.13 -37.75 1.69
CA ASN A 616 -3.67 -37.87 1.56
C ASN A 616 -3.11 -37.73 0.13
N ASP A 617 -3.62 -36.78 -0.67
CA ASP A 617 -2.95 -36.32 -1.91
C ASP A 617 -2.70 -34.80 -1.92
#